data_AF-A0A553UIB3-F1
#
_entry.id   AF-A0A553UIB3-F1
#
_cell.length_a   1.000
_cell.length_b   1.000
_cell.length_c   1.000
_cell.angle_alpha   90.00
_cell.angle_beta   90.00
_cell.angle_gamma   90.00
#
_symmetry.space_group_name_H-M   'P 1'
#
loop_
_entity.id
_entity.type
_entity.pdbx_description
1 polymer ?
#
loop_
_entity_poly.entity_id
_entity_poly.type
_entity_poly.pdbx_seq_one_letter_code
_entity_poly.pdbx_strand_id
1 'polypeptide(L)' 'MMWNAVQLSWFWPLCAVTGLILLSVGTVLFSRWLSNALDRDRSARLPTRALELARERLAKGEITLEEFEILCRTLAK' A
#
# COMPACT_ATOMS: atom_id res chain seq x y z
N MET A 1 -40.42 -34.95 -10.71
CA MET A 1 -39.68 -33.68 -10.87
C MET A 1 -39.39 -32.93 -9.55
N MET A 2 -39.61 -33.53 -8.36
CA MET A 2 -39.32 -32.87 -7.06
C MET A 2 -37.91 -33.16 -6.51
N TRP A 3 -37.12 -34.01 -7.18
CA TRP A 3 -35.80 -34.45 -6.70
C TRP A 3 -34.70 -33.38 -6.82
N ASN A 4 -34.86 -32.41 -7.73
CA ASN A 4 -33.86 -31.35 -7.95
C ASN A 4 -33.86 -30.23 -6.90
N ALA A 5 -34.96 -30.02 -6.17
CA ALA A 5 -35.06 -28.90 -5.22
C ALA A 5 -34.23 -29.14 -3.95
N VAL A 6 -34.23 -30.37 -3.45
CA VAL A 6 -33.45 -30.76 -2.26
C VAL A 6 -31.96 -30.82 -2.58
N GLN A 7 -31.62 -31.23 -3.81
CA GLN A 7 -30.24 -31.39 -4.26
C GLN A 7 -29.55 -30.08 -4.68
N LEU A 8 -30.30 -28.99 -4.93
CA LEU A 8 -29.71 -27.66 -5.15
C LEU A 8 -29.61 -26.84 -3.86
N SER A 9 -30.41 -27.19 -2.84
CA SER A 9 -30.54 -26.43 -1.59
C SER A 9 -29.30 -26.50 -0.68
N TRP A 10 -28.62 -27.66 -0.63
CA TRP A 10 -27.35 -27.84 0.10
C TRP A 10 -26.11 -27.32 -0.64
N PHE A 11 -26.18 -27.14 -1.97
CA PHE A 11 -25.11 -26.55 -2.78
C PHE A 11 -25.01 -25.03 -2.56
N TRP A 12 -26.15 -24.37 -2.38
CA TRP A 12 -26.21 -22.93 -2.12
C TRP A 12 -25.37 -22.45 -0.91
N PRO A 13 -25.48 -23.05 0.29
CA PRO A 13 -24.65 -22.65 1.43
C PRO A 13 -23.16 -22.98 1.21
N LEU A 14 -22.81 -24.08 0.51
CA LEU A 14 -21.42 -24.40 0.18
C LEU A 14 -20.81 -23.34 -0.75
N CYS A 15 -21.54 -22.92 -1.78
CA CYS A 15 -21.13 -21.82 -2.66
C CYS A 15 -21.03 -20.50 -1.91
N ALA A 16 -21.98 -20.20 -1.01
CA ALA A 16 -21.95 -18.98 -0.20
C ALA A 16 -20.72 -18.95 0.73
N VAL A 17 -20.43 -20.04 1.43
CA VAL A 17 -19.25 -20.16 2.30
C VAL A 17 -17.97 -20.08 1.49
N THR A 18 -17.88 -20.80 0.37
CA THR A 18 -16.71 -20.76 -0.53
C THR A 18 -16.49 -19.35 -1.08
N GLY A 19 -17.57 -18.66 -1.47
CA GLY A 19 -17.55 -17.27 -1.91
C GLY A 19 -17.06 -16.32 -0.81
N LEU A 20 -17.49 -16.50 0.44
CA LEU A 20 -17.02 -15.71 1.58
C LEU A 20 -15.53 -15.94 1.87
N ILE A 21 -15.07 -17.19 1.77
CA ILE A 21 -13.64 -17.53 1.93
C ILE A 21 -12.83 -16.85 0.82
N LEU A 22 -13.24 -16.99 -0.44
CA LEU A 22 -12.61 -16.33 -1.59
C LEU A 22 -12.61 -14.80 -1.44
N LEU A 23 -13.72 -14.23 -0.96
CA LEU A 23 -13.83 -12.79 -0.73
C LEU A 23 -12.89 -12.33 0.39
N SER A 24 -12.78 -13.10 1.47
CA SER A 24 -11.82 -12.82 2.55
C SER A 24 -10.38 -12.84 2.05
N VAL A 25 -9.97 -13.91 1.37
CA VAL A 25 -8.62 -14.06 0.80
C VAL A 25 -8.34 -12.97 -0.24
N GLY A 26 -9.31 -12.72 -1.12
CA GLY A 26 -9.24 -11.66 -2.13
C GLY A 26 -9.06 -10.29 -1.49
N THR A 27 -9.78 -9.99 -0.41
CA THR A 27 -9.63 -8.74 0.32
C THR A 27 -8.24 -8.61 0.94
N VAL A 28 -7.69 -9.67 1.55
CA VAL A 28 -6.34 -9.62 2.13
C VAL A 28 -5.26 -9.45 1.05
N LEU A 29 -5.35 -10.19 -0.05
CA LEU A 29 -4.43 -10.04 -1.18
C LEU A 29 -4.55 -8.65 -1.80
N PHE A 30 -5.77 -8.13 -1.93
CA PHE A 30 -6.03 -6.79 -2.43
C PHE A 30 -5.46 -5.73 -1.50
N SER A 31 -5.66 -5.85 -0.18
CA SER A 31 -5.05 -4.96 0.81
C SER A 31 -3.53 -5.01 0.74
N ARG A 32 -2.93 -6.21 0.65
CA ARG A 32 -1.47 -6.37 0.56
C ARG A 32 -0.91 -5.77 -0.74
N TRP A 33 -1.60 -5.98 -1.86
CA TRP A 33 -1.24 -5.40 -3.14
C TRP A 33 -1.40 -3.87 -3.12
N LEU A 34 -2.50 -3.37 -2.57
CA LEU A 34 -2.82 -1.94 -2.47
C LEU A 34 -1.84 -1.22 -1.55
N SER A 35 -1.50 -1.79 -0.39
CA SER A 35 -0.47 -1.24 0.49
C SER A 35 0.88 -1.19 -0.20
N ASN A 36 1.27 -2.25 -0.94
CA ASN A 36 2.53 -2.27 -1.66
C ASN A 36 2.56 -1.27 -2.83
N ALA A 37 1.42 -1.05 -3.50
CA ALA A 37 1.28 -0.02 -4.52
C ALA A 37 1.39 1.40 -3.92
N LEU A 38 0.71 1.64 -2.79
CA LEU A 38 0.76 2.92 -2.07
C LEU A 38 2.12 3.20 -1.43
N ASP A 39 2.81 2.18 -0.92
CA ASP A 39 4.17 2.34 -0.38
C ASP A 39 5.17 2.69 -1.49
N ARG A 40 4.96 2.20 -2.71
CA ARG A 40 5.77 2.58 -3.87
C ARG A 40 5.71 4.10 -4.14
N ASP A 41 4.53 4.70 -4.03
CA ASP A 41 4.34 6.14 -4.15
C ASP A 41 4.88 6.93 -2.93
N ARG A 42 4.76 6.38 -1.72
CA ARG A 42 5.41 6.98 -0.53
C ARG A 42 6.92 6.98 -0.64
N SER A 43 7.51 5.89 -1.11
CA SER A 43 8.95 5.75 -1.31
C SER A 43 9.48 6.72 -2.38
N ALA A 44 8.67 7.04 -3.39
CA ALA A 44 8.99 8.09 -4.37
C ALA A 44 8.84 9.51 -3.80
N ARG A 45 7.94 9.74 -2.83
CA ARG A 45 7.77 11.05 -2.15
C ARG A 45 8.73 11.29 -0.98
N LEU A 46 9.26 10.24 -0.38
CA LEU A 46 10.24 10.31 0.72
C LEU A 46 11.49 11.14 0.37
N PRO A 47 12.14 10.98 -0.80
CA PRO A 47 13.26 11.85 -1.18
C PRO A 47 12.84 13.32 -1.33
N THR A 48 11.63 13.59 -1.83
CA THR A 48 11.10 14.96 -1.97
C THR A 48 10.85 15.61 -0.61
N ARG A 49 10.27 14.87 0.34
CA ARG A 49 10.02 15.36 1.70
C ARG A 49 11.30 15.57 2.49
N ALA A 50 12.28 14.69 2.34
CA ALA A 50 13.58 14.82 2.99
C ALA A 50 14.35 16.05 2.45
N LEU A 51 14.27 16.30 1.14
CA LEU A 51 14.82 17.52 0.52
C LEU A 51 14.09 18.80 0.99
N GLU A 52 12.76 18.76 1.08
CA GLU A 52 11.98 19.89 1.63
C GLU A 52 12.40 20.22 3.06
N LEU A 53 12.51 19.20 3.92
CA LEU A 53 12.92 19.38 5.31
C LEU A 53 14.35 19.92 5.41
N ALA A 54 15.27 19.42 4.59
CA ALA A 54 16.64 19.91 4.52
C ALA A 54 16.70 21.37 4.09
N ARG A 55 15.89 21.77 3.11
CA ARG A 55 15.80 23.17 2.65
C ARG A 55 15.24 24.07 3.75
N GLU A 56 14.25 23.60 4.49
CA GLU A 56 13.67 24.34 5.62
C GLU A 56 14.70 24.54 6.75
N ARG A 57 15.51 23.53 7.05
CA ARG A 57 16.60 23.63 8.03
C ARG A 57 17.72 24.56 7.59
N LEU A 58 18.06 24.57 6.30
CA LEU A 58 19.02 25.54 5.73
C LEU A 58 18.49 26.97 5.86
N ALA A 59 17.20 27.19 5.56
CA ALA A 59 16.57 28.51 5.69
C ALA A 59 16.50 28.99 7.16
N LYS A 60 16.37 28.05 8.10
CA LYS A 60 16.46 28.33 9.54
C LYS A 60 17.90 28.52 10.04
N GLY A 61 18.91 28.22 9.21
CA GLY A 61 20.33 28.28 9.60
C GLY A 61 20.75 27.16 10.56
N GLU A 62 19.95 26.09 10.69
CA GLU A 62 20.26 24.94 11.54
C GLU A 62 21.33 24.03 10.92
N ILE A 63 21.52 24.14 9.61
CA ILE A 63 22.54 23.41 8.84
C ILE A 63 23.30 24.37 7.94
N THR A 64 24.55 24.03 7.65
CA THR A 64 25.40 24.77 6.72
C THR A 64 25.12 24.37 5.27
N LEU A 65 25.58 25.21 4.34
CA LEU A 65 25.36 25.01 2.90
C LEU A 65 26.06 23.74 2.39
N GLU A 66 27.21 23.38 2.98
CA GLU A 66 27.95 22.15 2.69
C GLU A 66 27.19 20.90 3.15
N GLU A 67 26.62 20.91 4.36
CA GLU A 67 25.80 19.81 4.88
C GLU A 67 24.53 19.60 4.04
N PHE A 68 23.91 20.70 3.59
CA PHE A 68 22.76 20.64 2.68
C PHE A 68 23.14 20.02 1.32
N GLU A 69 24.31 20.36 0.77
CA GLU A 69 24.77 19.84 -0.51
C GLU A 69 25.09 18.34 -0.45
N ILE A 70 25.64 17.86 0.68
CA ILE A 70 25.85 16.43 0.95
C ILE A 70 24.50 15.71 1.00
N LEU A 71 23.50 16.26 1.71
CA LEU A 71 22.16 15.68 1.77
C LEU A 71 21.51 15.59 0.38
N CYS A 72 21.65 16.64 -0.43
CA CYS A 72 21.15 16.64 -1.81
C CYS A 72 21.76 15.51 -2.64
N ARG A 73 23.09 15.32 -2.57
CA ARG A 73 23.77 14.24 -3.31
C ARG A 73 23.40 12.85 -2.81
N THR A 74 23.20 12.68 -1.51
CA THR A 74 22.79 11.40 -0.93
C THR A 74 21.35 11.03 -1.29
N LEU A 75 20.43 12.01 -1.32
CA LEU A 75 19.02 11.79 -1.64
C LEU A 75 18.72 11.73 -3.15
N ALA A 76 19.64 12.21 -3.99
CA ALA A 76 19.54 12.14 -5.45
C ALA A 76 20.05 10.83 -6.06
N LYS A 77 20.59 9.92 -5.25
CA LYS A 77 21.17 8.62 -5.65
C LYS A 77 20.22 7.47 -5.34
#